data_AF-A0A087TD70-F1
#
_entry.id   AF-A0A087TD70-F1
#
_cell.length_a   1.000
_cell.length_b   1.000
_cell.length_c   1.000
_cell.angle_alpha   90.00
_cell.angle_beta   90.00
_cell.angle_gamma   90.00
#
_symmetry.space_group_name_H-M   'P 1'
#
loop_
_entity.id
_entity.type
_entity.pdbx_description
1 polymer ?
#
loop_
_entity_poly.entity_id
_entity_poly.type
_entity_poly.pdbx_seq_one_letter_code
_entity_poly.pdbx_strand_id
1 'polypeptide(L)'
;MRNWVKRREIHGAHNTLFQELPFEDRVEFGKYLGMMLCDFDYLLNLVSSKIKKQDTIMHCAISPSERLHVTLRFLAGGKLILILLKIIN
;
A
#
# COMPACT_ATOMS: atom_id res chain seq x y z
N MET A 1 6.54 15.71 -15.94
CA MET A 1 6.52 14.40 -15.25
C MET A 1 7.81 13.64 -15.58
N ARG A 2 8.61 13.22 -14.59
CA ARG A 2 9.88 12.51 -14.84
C ARG A 2 9.59 11.15 -15.49
N ASN A 3 10.40 10.73 -16.47
CA ASN A 3 10.16 9.51 -17.26
C ASN A 3 10.07 8.24 -16.40
N TRP A 4 10.82 8.15 -15.32
CA TRP A 4 10.78 7.00 -14.41
C TRP A 4 9.45 6.88 -13.66
N VAL A 5 8.78 8.01 -13.35
CA VAL A 5 7.47 8.00 -12.64
C VAL A 5 6.39 7.44 -13.55
N LYS A 6 6.46 7.70 -14.86
CA LYS A 6 5.52 7.16 -15.85
C LYS A 6 5.57 5.62 -15.93
N ARG A 7 6.68 5.00 -15.53
CA ARG A 7 6.85 3.54 -15.56
C ARG A 7 6.47 2.87 -14.23
N ARG A 8 5.82 3.58 -13.31
CA ARG A 8 5.39 3.04 -12.00
C ARG A 8 4.48 1.81 -12.14
N GLU A 9 3.65 1.76 -13.17
CA GLU A 9 2.79 0.60 -13.42
C GLU A 9 3.58 -0.67 -13.77
N ILE A 10 4.78 -0.51 -14.35
CA ILE A 10 5.62 -1.62 -14.80
C ILE A 10 6.70 -1.96 -13.76
N HIS A 11 7.31 -0.95 -13.13
CA HIS A 11 8.46 -1.11 -12.25
C HIS A 11 8.21 -0.71 -10.81
N GLY A 12 7.03 -0.17 -10.50
CA GLY A 12 6.68 0.21 -9.13
C GLY A 12 6.53 -1.03 -8.27
N ALA A 13 7.13 -1.01 -7.08
CA ALA A 13 7.10 -2.14 -6.14
C ALA A 13 5.68 -2.64 -5.84
N HIS A 14 4.67 -1.75 -5.88
CA HIS A 14 3.27 -2.12 -5.72
C HIS A 14 2.75 -3.10 -6.77
N ASN A 15 3.15 -2.91 -8.02
CA ASN A 15 2.69 -3.72 -9.15
C ASN A 15 3.61 -4.90 -9.43
N THR A 16 4.73 -5.02 -8.71
CA THR A 16 5.69 -6.12 -8.83
C THR A 16 5.78 -6.88 -7.51
N LEU A 17 6.79 -6.60 -6.69
CA LEU A 17 7.11 -7.30 -5.45
C LEU A 17 5.90 -7.47 -4.53
N PHE A 18 5.03 -6.46 -4.40
CA PHE A 18 3.88 -6.54 -3.50
C PHE A 18 2.70 -7.35 -4.03
N GLN A 19 2.70 -7.72 -5.32
CA GLN A 19 1.76 -8.69 -5.86
C GLN A 19 2.25 -10.12 -5.65
N GLU A 20 3.56 -10.34 -5.56
CA GLU A 20 4.19 -11.66 -5.48
C GLU A 20 4.45 -12.09 -4.03
N LEU A 21 5.04 -11.20 -3.24
CA LEU A 21 5.50 -11.45 -1.88
C LEU A 21 4.42 -12.00 -0.93
N PRO A 22 3.14 -11.55 -0.96
CA PRO A 22 2.11 -12.13 -0.10
C PRO A 22 1.82 -13.61 -0.38
N PHE A 23 2.16 -14.11 -1.57
CA PHE A 23 1.93 -15.50 -1.97
C PHE A 23 3.20 -16.35 -1.86
N GLU A 24 4.36 -15.75 -2.08
CA GLU A 24 5.65 -16.43 -2.00
C GLU A 24 6.21 -16.50 -0.57
N ASP A 25 6.14 -15.41 0.20
CA ASP A 25 6.61 -15.35 1.58
C ASP A 25 5.74 -14.41 2.44
N ARG A 26 4.68 -14.99 3.00
CA ARG A 26 3.74 -14.31 3.90
C ARG A 26 4.41 -13.75 5.15
N VAL A 27 5.47 -14.40 5.62
CA VAL A 27 6.17 -13.98 6.84
C VAL A 27 6.96 -12.72 6.56
N GLU A 28 7.69 -12.69 5.45
CA GLU A 28 8.46 -11.50 5.06
C GLU A 28 7.54 -10.35 4.64
N PHE A 29 6.42 -10.62 3.95
CA PHE A 29 5.38 -9.62 3.73
C PHE A 29 4.90 -8.99 5.06
N GLY A 30 4.60 -9.86 6.04
CA GLY A 30 4.15 -9.46 7.37
C GLY A 30 5.16 -8.57 8.09
N LYS A 31 6.45 -8.92 8.05
CA LYS A 31 7.53 -8.08 8.61
C LYS A 31 7.68 -6.76 7.87
N TYR A 32 7.59 -6.81 6.54
CA TYR A 32 7.82 -5.64 5.69
C TYR A 32 6.79 -4.53 5.93
N LEU A 33 5.51 -4.91 6.08
CA LEU A 33 4.40 -3.98 6.34
C LEU A 33 4.01 -3.88 7.82
N GLY A 34 4.48 -4.77 8.68
CA GLY A 34 4.02 -4.85 10.06
C GLY A 34 2.59 -5.35 10.24
N MET A 35 2.00 -6.02 9.24
CA MET A 35 0.67 -6.62 9.30
C MET A 35 0.50 -7.75 8.28
N MET A 36 -0.42 -8.68 8.51
CA MET A 36 -0.71 -9.74 7.54
C MET A 36 -1.50 -9.20 6.33
N LEU A 37 -1.54 -9.98 5.24
CA LEU A 37 -2.30 -9.61 4.05
C LEU A 37 -3.80 -9.40 4.34
N CYS A 38 -4.40 -10.26 5.17
CA CYS A 38 -5.80 -10.11 5.55
C CYS A 38 -6.09 -8.80 6.29
N ASP A 39 -5.17 -8.36 7.16
CA ASP A 39 -5.29 -7.08 7.87
C ASP A 39 -5.15 -5.91 6.89
N PHE A 40 -4.24 -6.03 5.92
CA PHE A 40 -4.07 -5.05 4.85
C PHE A 40 -5.34 -4.90 4.02
N ASP A 41 -5.94 -6.01 3.57
CA ASP A 41 -7.17 -6.02 2.77
C ASP A 41 -8.37 -5.48 3.55
N TYR A 42 -8.47 -5.83 4.83
CA TYR A 42 -9.49 -5.29 5.72
C TYR A 42 -9.36 -3.76 5.84
N LEU A 43 -8.15 -3.28 6.14
CA LEU A 43 -7.87 -1.85 6.27
C LEU A 43 -8.13 -1.12 4.95
N LEU A 44 -7.69 -1.70 3.83
CA LEU A 44 -7.93 -1.16 2.50
C LEU A 44 -9.41 -0.98 2.23
N ASN A 45 -10.23 -1.99 2.50
CA ASN A 45 -11.69 -1.89 2.33
C ASN A 45 -12.30 -0.76 3.16
N LEU A 46 -11.81 -0.56 4.39
CA LEU A 46 -12.30 0.49 5.29
C LEU A 46 -11.93 1.90 4.80
N VAL A 47 -10.74 2.08 4.25
CA VAL A 47 -10.21 3.42 3.91
C VAL A 47 -10.27 3.76 2.42
N SER A 48 -10.52 2.79 1.54
CA SER A 48 -10.41 2.94 0.08
C SER A 48 -11.21 4.14 -0.44
N SER A 49 -12.46 4.29 0.00
CA SER A 49 -13.33 5.42 -0.40
C SER A 49 -12.78 6.78 0.04
N LYS A 50 -12.08 6.84 1.18
CA LYS A 50 -11.50 8.07 1.75
C LYS A 50 -10.19 8.47 1.09
N ILE A 51 -9.42 7.49 0.61
CA ILE A 51 -8.07 7.72 0.08
C ILE A 51 -8.01 7.64 -1.46
N LYS A 52 -9.12 7.27 -2.11
CA LYS A 52 -9.25 7.29 -3.57
C LYS A 52 -9.14 8.73 -4.08
N LYS A 53 -8.28 8.90 -5.08
CA LYS A 53 -8.17 10.14 -5.84
C LYS A 53 -8.66 9.92 -7.26
N GLN A 54 -9.08 11.00 -7.91
CA GLN A 54 -9.48 10.99 -9.31
C GLN A 54 -8.27 11.24 -10.21
N ASP A 55 -8.34 10.68 -11.41
CA ASP A 55 -7.40 10.99 -12.46
C ASP A 55 -7.51 12.45 -12.87
N THR A 56 -6.44 12.97 -13.44
CA THR A 56 -6.40 14.30 -14.05
C THR A 56 -5.88 14.16 -15.47
N ILE A 57 -6.09 15.19 -16.30
CA ILE A 57 -5.60 15.24 -17.69
C ILE A 57 -4.10 14.91 -17.79
N MET A 58 -3.32 15.27 -16.77
CA MET A 58 -1.86 15.12 -16.78
C MET A 58 -1.35 13.89 -16.02
N HIS A 59 -2.21 13.19 -15.27
CA HIS A 59 -1.76 12.18 -14.30
C HIS A 59 -2.85 11.19 -13.88
N CYS A 60 -2.56 9.88 -14.03
CA CYS A 60 -3.36 8.79 -13.46
C CYS A 60 -3.14 8.69 -11.95
N ALA A 61 -4.22 8.76 -11.18
CA ALA A 61 -4.20 8.68 -9.73
C ALA A 61 -3.52 7.39 -9.24
N ILE A 62 -2.76 7.52 -8.16
CA ILE A 62 -2.25 6.37 -7.41
C ILE A 62 -3.46 5.66 -6.80
N SER A 63 -3.55 4.34 -7.04
CA SER A 63 -4.66 3.51 -6.56
C SER A 63 -4.73 3.54 -5.02
N PRO A 64 -5.92 3.30 -4.42
CA PRO A 64 -6.04 3.20 -2.97
C PRO A 64 -5.09 2.17 -2.35
N SER A 65 -4.93 1.01 -3.01
CA SER A 65 -4.05 -0.06 -2.54
C SER A 65 -2.59 0.37 -2.55
N GLU A 66 -2.12 0.96 -3.66
CA GLU A 66 -0.74 1.48 -3.79
C GLU A 66 -0.47 2.56 -2.75
N ARG A 67 -1.43 3.47 -2.56
CA ARG A 67 -1.32 4.56 -1.58
C ARG A 67 -1.23 4.02 -0.15
N LEU A 68 -2.10 3.08 0.21
CA LEU A 68 -2.07 2.45 1.53
C LEU A 68 -0.75 1.72 1.75
N HIS A 69 -0.25 1.01 0.74
CA HIS A 69 1.04 0.33 0.77
C HIS A 69 2.19 1.28 1.11
N VAL A 70 2.30 2.40 0.39
CA VAL A 70 3.33 3.41 0.63
C VAL A 70 3.19 4.03 2.02
N THR A 71 1.96 4.33 2.45
CA THR A 71 1.69 4.88 3.78
C THR A 71 2.12 3.89 4.87
N LEU A 72 1.73 2.62 4.77
CA LEU A 72 2.11 1.61 5.74
C LEU A 72 3.61 1.37 5.74
N ARG A 73 4.29 1.33 4.59
CA ARG A 73 5.75 1.23 4.56
C ARG A 73 6.43 2.40 5.28
N PHE A 74 5.94 3.62 5.05
CA PHE A 74 6.41 4.80 5.77
C PHE A 74 6.17 4.67 7.30
N LEU A 75 5.00 4.16 7.71
CA LEU A 75 4.63 3.99 9.12
C LEU A 75 5.29 2.79 9.81
N ALA A 76 5.56 1.69 9.10
CA ALA A 76 6.20 0.48 9.60
C ALA A 76 7.65 0.75 10.03
N GLY A 77 8.30 1.74 9.40
CA GLY A 77 9.57 2.29 9.87
C GLY A 77 9.51 2.99 11.24
N GLY A 78 8.32 3.20 11.82
CA GLY A 78 8.14 3.90 13.08
C GLY A 78 6.83 3.58 13.82
N LYS A 79 6.66 2.36 14.36
CA LYS A 79 5.75 1.98 15.48
C LYS A 79 4.23 2.29 15.40
N LEU A 80 3.71 3.04 14.41
CA LEU A 80 2.34 3.59 14.44
C LEU A 80 1.25 2.63 13.94
N ILE A 81 1.61 1.58 13.20
CA ILE A 81 0.63 0.63 12.62
C ILE A 81 -0.19 -0.07 13.71
N LEU A 82 0.48 -0.45 14.81
CA LEU A 82 -0.18 -1.04 15.98
C LEU A 82 -1.14 -0.06 16.69
N ILE A 83 -0.89 1.25 16.57
CA ILE A 83 -1.74 2.29 17.16
C ILE A 83 -2.99 2.50 16.33
N LEU A 84 -2.89 2.48 14.99
CA LEU A 84 -4.06 2.61 14.12
C LEU A 84 -5.02 1.43 14.27
N LEU A 85 -4.52 0.20 14.37
CA LEU A 85 -5.37 -0.99 14.60
C LEU A 85 -6.08 -0.97 15.96
N LYS A 86 -5.47 -0.33 16.97
CA LYS A 86 -6.04 -0.13 18.32
C LYS A 86 -7.05 1.03 18.41
N ILE A 87 -7.05 1.94 17.44
CA ILE A 87 -8.01 3.05 17.38
C ILE A 87 -9.26 2.65 16.57
N ILE A 88 -9.12 1.63 15.72
CA ILE A 88 -10.19 1.13 14.84
C ILE A 88 -11.00 -0.02 15.51
N ASN A 89 -10.50 -0.60 16.62
CA ASN A 89 -11.22 -1.54 17.49
C ASN A 89 -11.48 -0.90 18.85
#